data_AF-A0A972SV93-F1
#
_entry.id   AF-A0A972SV93-F1
#
_cell.length_a   1.000
_cell.length_b   1.000
_cell.length_c   1.000
_cell.angle_alpha   90.00
_cell.angle_beta   90.00
_cell.angle_gamma   90.00
#
_symmetry.space_group_name_H-M   'P 1'
#
loop_
_entity.id
_entity.type
_entity.pdbx_description
1 polymer ?
#
loop_
_entity_poly.entity_id
_entity_poly.type
_entity_poly.pdbx_seq_one_letter_code
_entity_poly.pdbx_strand_id
1 'polypeptide(L)' 'MSEDLIARIKEAVIKGAKDVSLPLVEEVIANGVTAERILEDALTPAMLELGKMWNRGEIFIPEVMGGAQVFN' A
#
# COMPACT_ATOMS: atom_id res chain seq x y z
N MET A 1 -15.50 1.57 8.56
CA MET A 1 -14.38 2.35 9.14
C MET A 1 -13.06 1.67 8.81
N SER A 2 -12.81 0.43 9.26
CA SER A 2 -11.53 -0.26 9.01
C SER A 2 -11.24 -0.57 7.53
N GLU A 3 -12.26 -0.91 6.73
CA GLU A 3 -12.10 -1.15 5.28
C GLU A 3 -11.68 0.10 4.49
N ASP A 4 -12.15 1.28 4.90
CA ASP A 4 -11.79 2.56 4.28
C ASP A 4 -10.31 2.89 4.51
N LEU A 5 -9.81 2.63 5.72
CA LEU A 5 -8.40 2.84 6.04
C LEU A 5 -7.48 1.86 5.28
N ILE A 6 -7.88 0.60 5.12
CA ILE A 6 -7.13 -0.38 4.31
C ILE A 6 -7.06 0.05 2.84
N ALA A 7 -8.17 0.54 2.28
CA ALA A 7 -8.17 1.08 0.91
C ALA A 7 -7.22 2.28 0.76
N ARG A 8 -7.18 3.17 1.76
CA ARG A 8 -6.27 4.33 1.78
C ARG A 8 -4.80 3.93 1.91
N ILE A 9 -4.48 2.90 2.70
CA ILE A 9 -3.12 2.34 2.77
C ILE A 9 -2.72 1.79 1.40
N LYS A 10 -3.60 1.03 0.75
CA LYS A 10 -3.34 0.49 -0.59
C LYS A 10 -3.03 1.60 -1.60
N GLU A 11 -3.83 2.66 -1.60
CA GLU A 11 -3.62 3.81 -2.49
C GLU A 11 -2.32 4.56 -2.20
N ALA A 12 -1.97 4.74 -0.91
CA ALA A 12 -0.71 5.35 -0.51
C ALA A 12 0.51 4.57 -1.03
N VAL A 13 0.46 3.23 -1.00
CA VAL A 13 1.51 2.37 -1.57
C VAL A 13 1.61 2.53 -3.07
N ILE A 14 0.50 2.52 -3.81
CA ILE A 14 0.49 2.69 -5.27
C ILE A 14 1.10 4.06 -5.66
N LYS A 15 0.86 5.10 -4.86
CA LYS A 15 1.40 6.45 -5.08
C LYS A 15 2.84 6.62 -4.58
N GLY A 16 3.42 5.63 -3.89
CA GLY A 16 4.73 5.77 -3.24
C GLY A 16 4.76 6.82 -2.11
N ALA A 17 3.60 7.14 -1.52
CA ALA A 17 3.44 8.18 -0.49
C ALA A 17 3.71 7.61 0.91
N LYS A 18 4.99 7.31 1.20
CA LYS A 18 5.42 6.70 2.47
C LYS A 18 5.05 7.52 3.71
N ASP A 19 5.15 8.82 3.59
CA ASP A 19 4.77 9.84 4.57
C ASP A 19 3.28 9.79 4.94
N VAL A 20 2.44 9.27 4.06
CA VAL A 20 0.99 9.09 4.31
C VAL A 20 0.68 7.66 4.77
N SER A 21 1.40 6.65 4.29
CA SER A 21 1.11 5.25 4.61
C SER A 21 1.41 4.89 6.06
N LEU A 22 2.50 5.39 6.65
CA LEU A 22 2.91 5.01 8.00
C LEU A 22 1.89 5.44 9.08
N PRO A 23 1.41 6.70 9.12
CA PRO A 23 0.37 7.10 10.06
C PRO A 23 -0.94 6.32 9.90
N LEU A 24 -1.30 5.96 8.67
CA LEU A 24 -2.51 5.16 8.40
C LEU A 24 -2.38 3.74 8.93
N VAL A 25 -1.22 3.11 8.79
CA VAL A 25 -0.95 1.78 9.35
C VAL A 25 -1.02 1.82 10.87
N GLU A 26 -0.44 2.83 11.50
CA GLU A 26 -0.52 3.02 12.96
C GLU A 26 -1.97 3.19 13.45
N GLU A 27 -2.78 4.00 12.75
CA GLU A 27 -4.21 4.17 13.03
C GLU A 27 -4.99 2.86 12.89
N VAL A 28 -4.70 2.07 11.84
CA VAL A 28 -5.37 0.79 11.59
C VAL A 28 -5.04 -0.26 12.65
N ILE A 29 -3.77 -0.31 13.08
CA ILE A 29 -3.34 -1.17 14.19
C ILE A 29 -4.00 -0.72 15.51
N ALA A 30 -4.05 0.59 15.77
CA ALA A 30 -4.72 1.13 16.96
C ALA A 30 -6.22 0.78 17.00
N ASN A 31 -6.86 0.64 15.84
CA ASN A 31 -8.25 0.20 15.70
C ASN A 31 -8.43 -1.34 15.79
N GLY A 32 -7.38 -2.08 16.16
CA GLY A 32 -7.44 -3.52 16.43
C GLY A 32 -7.31 -4.42 15.18
N VAL A 33 -6.93 -3.85 14.03
CA VAL A 33 -6.65 -4.63 12.83
C VAL A 33 -5.22 -5.20 12.93
N THR A 34 -5.08 -6.48 12.59
CA THR A 34 -3.77 -7.15 12.66
C THR A 34 -2.86 -6.73 11.51
N ALA A 35 -1.55 -6.74 11.74
CA ALA A 35 -0.56 -6.47 10.71
C ALA A 35 -0.68 -7.44 9.52
N GLU A 36 -1.02 -8.71 9.78
CA GLU A 36 -1.30 -9.71 8.75
C GLU A 36 -2.42 -9.26 7.81
N ARG A 37 -3.52 -8.75 8.36
CA ARG A 37 -4.64 -8.27 7.55
C ARG A 37 -4.29 -7.04 6.72
N ILE A 38 -3.46 -6.13 7.25
CA ILE A 38 -2.94 -4.98 6.49
C ILE A 38 -2.07 -5.47 5.32
N LEU A 39 -1.25 -6.49 5.57
CA LEU A 39 -0.36 -7.07 4.56
C LEU A 39 -1.14 -7.77 3.43
N GLU A 40 -2.16 -8.54 3.77
CA GLU A 40 -2.99 -9.29 2.83
C GLU A 40 -3.99 -8.42 2.08
N ASP A 41 -4.64 -7.46 2.75
CA ASP A 41 -5.74 -6.68 2.18
C ASP A 41 -5.28 -5.36 1.55
N ALA A 42 -4.13 -4.80 1.94
CA ALA A 42 -3.61 -3.53 1.40
C ALA A 42 -2.27 -3.68 0.66
N LEU A 43 -1.23 -4.13 1.36
CA LEU A 43 0.14 -4.04 0.86
C LEU A 43 0.40 -5.00 -0.33
N THR A 44 0.01 -6.26 -0.19
CA THR A 44 0.15 -7.27 -1.26
C THR A 44 -0.66 -6.90 -2.50
N PRO A 45 -1.96 -6.54 -2.38
CA PRO A 45 -2.74 -6.09 -3.52
C PRO A 45 -2.19 -4.86 -4.23
N ALA A 46 -1.65 -3.88 -3.48
CA ALA A 46 -1.01 -2.70 -4.05
C ALA A 46 0.21 -3.06 -4.92
N MET A 47 1.09 -3.93 -4.42
CA MET A 47 2.26 -4.37 -5.18
C MET A 47 1.90 -5.19 -6.42
N LEU A 48 0.88 -6.04 -6.32
CA LEU A 48 0.36 -6.77 -7.48
C LEU A 48 -0.21 -5.83 -8.53
N GLU A 49 -0.87 -4.74 -8.10
CA GLU A 49 -1.41 -3.73 -9.00
C GLU A 49 -0.31 -2.95 -9.71
N LEU A 50 0.72 -2.49 -8.99
CA LEU A 50 1.92 -1.88 -9.56
C LEU A 50 2.60 -2.80 -10.58
N GLY A 51 2.77 -4.09 -10.25
CA GLY A 51 3.33 -5.07 -11.19
C GLY A 51 2.48 -5.25 -12.45
N LYS A 52 1.14 -5.24 -12.31
CA LYS A 52 0.23 -5.28 -13.47
C LYS A 52 0.31 -4.02 -14.32
N MET A 53 0.37 -2.83 -13.71
CA MET A 53 0.53 -1.56 -14.41
C MET A 53 1.86 -1.50 -15.17
N TRP A 54 2.94 -1.97 -14.55
CA TRP A 54 4.25 -2.08 -15.20
C TRP A 54 4.21 -3.04 -16.39
N ASN A 55 3.63 -4.23 -16.24
CA ASN A 55 3.46 -5.20 -17.32
C ASN A 55 2.60 -4.66 -18.49
N ARG A 56 1.65 -3.75 -18.21
CA ARG A 56 0.85 -3.06 -19.24
C ARG A 56 1.54 -1.85 -19.87
N GLY A 57 2.72 -1.45 -19.37
CA GLY A 57 3.44 -0.27 -19.81
C GLY A 57 2.83 1.06 -19.36
N GLU A 58 2.01 1.04 -18.30
CA GLU A 58 1.36 2.25 -17.74
C GLU A 58 2.25 3.02 -16.77
N ILE A 59 3.19 2.33 -16.14
CA ILE A 59 4.19 2.91 -15.21
C ILE A 59 5.58 2.34 -15.50
N PHE A 60 6.61 2.96 -14.94
CA PHE A 60 7.99 2.51 -15.06
C PHE A 60 8.49 1.89 -13.75
N ILE A 61 9.73 1.41 -13.79
CA ILE A 61 10.40 0.82 -12.62
C ILE A 61 10.47 1.78 -11.41
N PRO A 62 10.73 3.11 -11.56
CA PRO A 62 10.77 4.02 -10.42
C PRO A 62 9.49 4.04 -9.58
N GLU A 63 8.30 3.97 -10.21
CA GLU A 63 7.02 3.93 -9.50
C GLU A 63 6.87 2.62 -8.71
N VAL A 64 7.27 1.48 -9.30
CA VAL A 64 7.29 0.19 -8.59
C VAL A 64 8.23 0.23 -7.40
N MET A 65 9.41 0.84 -7.55
CA MET A 65 10.37 1.03 -6.45
C MET A 65 9.81 1.94 -5.36
N GLY A 66 9.08 3.01 -5.73
CA GLY A 66 8.42 3.90 -4.77
C GLY A 66 7.42 3.17 -3.89
N GLY A 67 6.59 2.29 -4.47
CA GLY A 67 5.69 1.42 -3.70
C GLY A 67 6.43 0.44 -2.80
N ALA A 68 7.53 -0.16 -3.28
CA ALA A 68 8.35 -1.06 -2.47
C ALA A 68 9.04 -0.37 -1.28
N GLN A 69 9.39 0.91 -1.41
CA GLN A 69 10.02 1.68 -0.32
C GLN A 69 9.09 1.94 0.88
N VAL A 70 7.78 1.78 0.70
CA VAL A 70 6.80 1.87 1.79
C VAL A 70 6.96 0.73 2.80
N PHE A 71 7.56 -0.39 2.41
CA PHE A 71 7.81 -1.56 3.28
C PHE A 71 9.04 -1.42 4.18
N ASN A 72 9.83 -0.36 4.03
CA ASN A 72 11.07 -0.09 4.76
C ASN A 72 10.88 1.04 5.78
#